data_AF-A0A2V6VCP6-F1
#
_entry.id   AF-A0A2V6VCP6-F1
#
_cell.length_a   1.000
_cell.length_b   1.000
_cell.length_c   1.000
_cell.angle_alpha   90.00
_cell.angle_beta   90.00
_cell.angle_gamma   90.00
#
_symmetry.space_group_name_H-M   'P 1'
#
loop_
_entity.id
_entity.type
_entity.pdbx_description
1 polymer ?
#
loop_
_entity_poly.entity_id
_entity_poly.type
_entity_poly.pdbx_seq_one_letter_code
_entity_poly.pdbx_strand_id
1 'polypeptide(L)'
;MKTVVDLHTFSIAARDSGAGAFGVAVATARPNVGRLVPWVSARSAIATQARVNTELGRQGLALLAQGVPIEVALSALLRKDGKRERGSR
;
A
#
# COMPACT_ATOMS: atom_id res chain seq x y z
N MET A 1 -24.49 15.23 22.80
CA MET A 1 -23.15 14.73 22.44
C MET A 1 -23.18 14.25 21.00
N LYS A 2 -22.38 14.84 20.10
CA LYS A 2 -22.18 14.32 18.74
C LYS A 2 -20.86 13.56 18.79
N THR A 3 -20.89 12.24 18.80
CA THR A 3 -19.68 11.44 18.63
C THR A 3 -19.21 11.66 17.20
N VAL A 4 -18.19 12.48 17.02
CA VAL A 4 -17.47 12.56 15.74
C VAL A 4 -16.65 11.28 15.65
N VAL A 5 -17.07 10.35 14.80
CA VAL A 5 -16.21 9.24 14.39
C VAL A 5 -15.13 9.84 13.51
N ASP A 6 -13.89 9.87 14.00
CA ASP A 6 -12.75 10.23 13.16
C ASP A 6 -12.46 9.06 12.21
N LEU A 7 -12.72 9.26 10.92
CA LEU A 7 -12.68 8.19 9.92
C LEU A 7 -11.25 8.00 9.43
N HIS A 8 -10.45 7.25 10.18
CA HIS A 8 -9.08 6.88 9.77
C HIS A 8 -9.10 5.81 8.67
N THR A 9 -8.16 5.92 7.72
CA THR A 9 -7.90 4.86 6.74
C THR A 9 -6.88 3.91 7.36
N PHE A 10 -7.18 2.62 7.42
CA PHE A 10 -6.24 1.60 7.85
C PHE A 10 -6.13 0.49 6.80
N SER A 11 -4.94 -0.10 6.68
CA SER A 11 -4.69 -1.23 5.81
C SER A 11 -3.74 -2.25 6.43
N ILE A 12 -3.86 -3.50 6.01
CA ILE A 12 -2.98 -4.60 6.43
C ILE A 12 -2.53 -5.35 5.19
N ALA A 13 -1.22 -5.64 5.12
CA ALA A 13 -0.63 -6.55 4.15
C ALA A 13 -0.17 -7.80 4.89
N ALA A 14 -0.48 -8.98 4.35
CA ALA A 14 -0.16 -10.26 4.99
C ALA A 14 0.26 -11.31 3.97
N ARG A 15 0.98 -12.32 4.46
CA ARG A 15 1.32 -13.54 3.74
C ARG A 15 0.70 -14.73 4.46
N ASP A 16 -0.01 -15.56 3.72
CA ASP A 16 -0.40 -16.89 4.18
C ASP A 16 0.75 -17.87 3.83
N SER A 17 1.40 -18.42 4.86
CA SER A 17 2.48 -19.39 4.69
C SER A 17 1.99 -20.77 4.23
N GLY A 18 0.74 -21.14 4.53
CA GLY A 18 0.15 -22.41 4.13
C GLY A 18 -0.23 -22.43 2.65
N ALA A 19 -0.88 -21.37 2.17
CA ALA A 19 -1.25 -21.23 0.77
C ALA A 19 -0.16 -20.61 -0.13
N GLY A 20 0.88 -20.02 0.47
CA GLY A 20 1.91 -19.25 -0.25
C GLY A 20 1.37 -17.95 -0.86
N ALA A 21 0.21 -17.48 -0.41
CA ALA A 21 -0.50 -16.32 -0.97
C ALA A 21 -0.18 -15.03 -0.23
N PHE A 22 -0.33 -13.91 -0.93
CA PHE A 22 -0.23 -12.56 -0.37
C PHE A 22 -1.58 -11.86 -0.48
N GLY A 23 -1.88 -10.99 0.48
CA GLY A 23 -3.14 -10.26 0.51
C GLY A 23 -2.99 -8.88 1.12
N VAL A 24 -3.88 -7.97 0.71
CA VAL A 24 -4.04 -6.65 1.32
C VAL A 24 -5.52 -6.42 1.61
N ALA A 25 -5.83 -5.98 2.83
CA ALA A 25 -7.14 -5.48 3.19
C ALA A 25 -7.05 -4.01 3.58
N VAL A 26 -8.09 -3.23 3.25
CA VAL A 26 -8.15 -1.80 3.52
C VAL A 26 -9.57 -1.40 3.91
N ALA A 27 -9.69 -0.49 4.87
CA ALA A 27 -10.95 0.13 5.25
C ALA A 27 -10.78 1.65 5.36
N THR A 28 -11.77 2.38 4.86
CA THR A 28 -11.81 3.85 4.84
C THR A 28 -13.23 4.33 4.59
N ALA A 29 -13.50 5.58 4.93
CA ALA A 29 -14.74 6.27 4.56
C ALA A 29 -14.68 6.96 3.19
N ARG A 30 -13.64 6.69 2.40
CA ARG A 30 -13.47 7.20 1.03
C ARG A 30 -13.88 6.14 0.00
N PRO A 31 -14.63 6.51 -1.04
CA PRO A 31 -15.02 5.56 -2.06
C PRO A 31 -13.80 5.03 -2.84
N ASN A 32 -13.94 3.85 -3.44
CA ASN A 32 -13.02 3.26 -4.42
C ASN A 32 -11.62 2.88 -3.89
N VAL A 33 -11.42 2.76 -2.57
CA VAL A 33 -10.11 2.41 -1.99
C VAL A 33 -9.59 1.04 -2.43
N GLY A 34 -10.51 0.10 -2.71
CA GLY A 34 -10.18 -1.27 -3.10
C GLY A 34 -9.44 -1.36 -4.44
N ARG A 35 -9.48 -0.31 -5.27
CA ARG A 35 -8.69 -0.21 -6.49
C ARG A 35 -7.40 0.61 -6.31
N LEU A 36 -7.35 1.46 -5.29
CA LEU A 36 -6.32 2.50 -5.17
C LEU A 36 -5.19 2.13 -4.21
N VAL A 37 -5.49 1.29 -3.20
CA VAL A 37 -4.58 0.96 -2.11
C VAL A 37 -3.96 -0.42 -2.23
N PRO A 38 -4.72 -1.50 -2.49
CA PRO A 38 -4.15 -2.84 -2.50
C PRO A 38 -3.45 -3.16 -3.83
N TRP A 39 -2.19 -3.55 -3.75
CA TRP A 39 -1.40 -4.04 -4.87
C TRP A 39 -0.83 -5.40 -4.49
N VAL A 40 -1.24 -6.45 -5.21
CA VAL A 40 -0.90 -7.83 -4.86
C VAL A 40 -0.40 -8.58 -6.08
N SER A 41 0.60 -9.42 -5.87
CA SER A 41 1.09 -10.42 -6.82
C SER A 41 1.26 -11.76 -6.10
N ALA A 42 1.60 -12.82 -6.85
CA ALA A 42 1.95 -14.11 -6.26
C ALA A 42 3.16 -14.07 -5.29
N ARG A 43 3.93 -12.97 -5.29
CA ARG A 43 5.18 -12.85 -4.53
C ARG A 43 5.20 -11.69 -3.54
N SER A 44 4.18 -10.82 -3.55
CA SER A 44 4.22 -9.58 -2.77
C SER A 44 2.85 -8.96 -2.57
N ALA A 45 2.74 -8.19 -1.49
CA ALA A 45 1.61 -7.33 -1.16
C ALA A 45 2.13 -5.95 -0.76
N ILE A 46 1.52 -4.89 -1.29
CA ILE A 46 1.84 -3.49 -0.99
C ILE A 46 0.52 -2.75 -0.75
N ALA A 47 0.46 -1.98 0.33
CA ALA A 47 -0.64 -1.06 0.60
C ALA A 47 -0.15 0.38 0.50
N THR A 48 -0.54 1.09 -0.56
CA THR A 48 -0.19 2.51 -0.71
C THR A 48 -1.25 3.37 -0.03
N GLN A 49 -1.07 3.73 1.25
CA GLN A 49 -2.00 4.63 1.94
C GLN A 49 -1.63 6.11 1.72
N ALA A 50 -2.68 6.91 1.48
CA ALA A 50 -2.73 8.37 1.34
C ALA A 50 -2.38 8.98 -0.03
N ARG A 51 -3.46 9.40 -0.72
CA ARG A 51 -3.54 10.43 -1.76
C ARG A 51 -2.62 10.28 -3.00
N VAL A 52 -3.23 9.67 -4.02
CA VAL A 52 -3.12 9.93 -5.48
C VAL A 52 -1.95 9.28 -6.24
N ASN A 53 -0.96 8.66 -5.61
CA ASN A 53 0.13 8.03 -6.37
C ASN A 53 -0.02 6.50 -6.51
N THR A 54 -0.98 6.06 -7.33
CA THR A 54 -1.19 4.63 -7.68
C THR A 54 0.03 4.01 -8.37
N GLU A 55 0.88 4.84 -8.97
CA GLU A 55 2.07 4.40 -9.68
C GLU A 55 3.13 3.83 -8.72
N LEU A 56 3.13 4.21 -7.44
CA LEU A 56 3.99 3.60 -6.42
C LEU A 56 3.71 2.11 -6.23
N GLY A 57 2.43 1.74 -6.19
CA GLY A 57 2.03 0.34 -6.04
C GLY A 57 2.45 -0.50 -7.25
N ARG A 58 2.19 0.00 -8.46
CA ARG A 58 2.59 -0.65 -9.70
C ARG A 58 4.11 -0.80 -9.84
N GLN A 59 4.87 0.27 -9.60
CA GLN A 59 6.34 0.23 -9.64
C GLN A 59 6.91 -0.66 -8.54
N GLY A 60 6.32 -0.63 -7.33
CA GLY A 60 6.71 -1.51 -6.23
C GLY A 60 6.56 -2.99 -6.57
N LEU A 61 5.40 -3.39 -7.12
CA LEU A 61 5.23 -4.77 -7.58
C LEU A 61 6.26 -5.16 -8.65
N ALA A 62 6.56 -4.25 -9.60
CA ALA A 62 7.55 -4.50 -10.64
C ALA A 62 8.98 -4.67 -10.09
N LEU A 63 9.38 -3.86 -9.10
CA LEU A 63 10.69 -3.96 -8.44
C LEU A 63 10.81 -5.27 -7.65
N LEU A 64 9.77 -5.62 -6.88
CA LEU A 64 9.76 -6.87 -6.12
C LEU A 64 9.75 -8.10 -7.04
N ALA A 65 9.07 -8.02 -8.19
CA ALA A 65 9.10 -9.09 -9.19
C ALA A 65 10.50 -9.31 -9.78
N GLN A 66 11.33 -8.27 -9.86
CA GLN A 66 12.74 -8.33 -10.29
C GLN A 66 13.69 -8.82 -9.18
N GLY A 67 13.17 -9.13 -7.99
CA GLY A 67 13.99 -9.55 -6.85
C GLY A 67 14.69 -8.41 -6.12
N VAL A 68 14.31 -7.15 -6.38
CA VAL A 68 14.83 -6.01 -5.62
C VAL A 68 14.39 -6.16 -4.16
N PRO A 69 15.30 -6.04 -3.18
CA PRO A 69 14.94 -6.11 -1.77
C PRO A 69 13.91 -5.03 -1.40
N ILE A 70 12.97 -5.37 -0.51
CA ILE A 70 11.84 -4.50 -0.18
C ILE A 70 12.26 -3.12 0.32
N GLU A 71 13.30 -3.04 1.15
CA GLU A 71 13.82 -1.79 1.67
C GLU A 71 14.43 -0.90 0.59
N VAL A 72 15.06 -1.53 -0.41
CA VAL A 72 15.66 -0.83 -1.56
C VAL A 72 14.56 -0.32 -2.48
N ALA A 73 13.57 -1.16 -2.79
CA ALA A 73 12.43 -0.78 -3.60
C ALA A 73 11.65 0.37 -2.95
N LEU A 74 11.34 0.26 -1.65
CA LEU A 74 10.66 1.30 -0.88
C LEU A 74 11.46 2.61 -0.88
N SER A 75 12.75 2.53 -0.57
CA SER A 75 13.63 3.71 -0.57
C SER A 75 13.69 4.40 -1.93
N ALA A 76 13.78 3.63 -3.03
CA ALA A 76 13.79 4.18 -4.37
C ALA A 76 12.47 4.88 -4.73
N LEU A 77 11.33 4.25 -4.38
CA LEU A 77 10.00 4.80 -4.61
C LEU A 77 9.76 6.07 -3.81
N LEU A 78 10.09 6.06 -2.51
CA LEU A 78 9.98 7.24 -1.66
C LEU A 78 10.93 8.35 -2.10
N ARG A 79 12.12 8.00 -2.60
CA ARG A 79 13.05 9.00 -3.11
C ARG A 79 12.47 9.78 -4.29
N LYS A 80 11.80 9.06 -5.19
CA LYS A 80 11.15 9.57 -6.39
C LYS A 80 9.83 10.31 -6.08
N ASP A 81 9.16 9.96 -4.98
CA ASP A 81 7.93 10.61 -4.55
C ASP A 81 8.22 11.95 -3.85
N GLY A 82 8.19 13.05 -4.59
CA GLY A 82 8.49 14.41 -4.09
C GLY A 82 7.50 15.00 -3.08
N LYS A 83 6.53 14.22 -2.57
CA LYS A 83 5.49 14.65 -1.60
C LYS A 83 5.54 13.88 -0.27
N ARG A 84 6.73 13.43 0.13
CA ARG A 84 7.03 12.54 1.27
C ARG A 84 6.30 12.82 2.60
N GLU A 85 5.93 14.07 2.89
CA GLU A 85 5.42 14.46 4.22
C GLU A 85 3.88 14.53 4.35
N ARG A 86 3.11 14.21 3.29
CA ARG A 86 1.63 14.26 3.35
C ARG A 86 0.94 12.90 3.40
N GLY A 87 1.70 11.81 3.37
CA GLY A 87 1.17 10.45 3.35
C GLY A 87 1.55 9.67 4.59
N SER A 88 0.56 9.44 5.46
CA SER A 88 0.65 8.63 6.69
C SER A 88 1.51 9.23 7.82
N ARG A 89 0.83 9.84 8.79
CA ARG A 89 1.15 9.60 10.21
C ARG A 89 0.38 8.37 10.66
#